data_AF-A0A1F1KDY9-F1
#
_entry.id   AF-A0A1F1KDY9-F1
#
_cell.length_a   1.000
_cell.length_b   1.000
_cell.length_c   1.000
_cell.angle_alpha   90.00
_cell.angle_beta   90.00
_cell.angle_gamma   90.00
#
_symmetry.space_group_name_H-M   'P 1'
#
loop_
_entity.id
_entity.type
_entity.pdbx_description
1 polymer ?
#
loop_
_entity_poly.entity_id
_entity_poly.type
_entity_poly.pdbx_seq_one_letter_code
_entity_poly.pdbx_strand_id
1 'polypeptide(L)'
;MRIQLDARSEDGKFAVEAYARQGRLKGGQRKKIAQDVLKLALLRSEPGYRDVRPIIVFASEEARSSITGWVKHAASVFGVELHVVDIDPGLRNAILATQRRQRMVNADLAAVADDLTIDE
;
A
#
# COMPACT_ATOMS: atom_id res chain seq x y z
N MET A 1 5.66 16.08 12.58
CA MET A 1 4.96 15.10 11.71
C MET A 1 5.17 13.70 12.26
N ARG A 2 4.16 12.82 12.25
CA ARG A 2 4.29 11.43 12.72
C ARG A 2 3.96 10.46 11.58
N ILE A 3 4.89 9.59 11.22
CA ILE A 3 4.67 8.50 10.27
C ILE A 3 4.31 7.24 11.09
N GLN A 4 3.10 6.72 10.89
CA GLN A 4 2.66 5.49 11.54
C GLN A 4 2.98 4.30 10.64
N LEU A 5 3.71 3.30 11.13
CA LEU A 5 4.02 2.06 10.42
C LEU A 5 3.09 0.94 10.85
N ASP A 6 2.89 -0.06 9.99
CA ASP A 6 2.16 -1.28 10.36
C ASP A 6 2.99 -2.15 11.30
N ALA A 7 4.31 -2.24 11.06
CA ALA A 7 5.24 -2.90 11.97
C ALA A 7 6.64 -2.29 11.91
N ARG A 8 7.40 -2.53 12.99
CA ARG A 8 8.82 -2.20 13.11
C ARG A 8 9.53 -3.32 13.88
N SER A 9 10.77 -3.62 13.53
CA SER A 9 11.59 -4.52 14.34
C SER A 9 11.92 -3.89 15.70
N GLU A 10 12.19 -4.73 16.70
CA GLU A 10 12.59 -4.28 18.05
C GLU A 10 13.86 -3.43 18.02
N ASP A 11 14.84 -3.80 17.20
CA ASP A 11 16.08 -3.03 17.00
C ASP A 11 15.88 -1.80 16.09
N GLY A 12 14.67 -1.58 15.61
CA GLY A 12 14.26 -0.42 14.85
C GLY A 12 14.77 -0.37 13.40
N LYS A 13 15.49 -1.38 12.93
CA LYS A 13 16.12 -1.43 11.60
C LYS A 13 15.15 -1.71 10.46
N PHE A 14 14.03 -2.37 10.72
CA PHE A 14 13.04 -2.69 9.70
C PHE A 14 11.79 -1.86 9.90
N ALA A 15 11.31 -1.24 8.83
CA ALA A 15 10.02 -0.55 8.79
C ALA A 15 9.13 -1.22 7.75
N VAL A 16 7.93 -1.63 8.14
CA VAL A 16 7.07 -2.49 7.32
C VAL A 16 5.70 -1.85 7.11
N GLU A 17 5.24 -1.87 5.86
CA GLU A 17 3.84 -1.70 5.48
C GLU A 17 3.31 -3.04 4.96
N ALA A 18 2.11 -3.44 5.39
CA ALA A 18 1.49 -4.70 5.03
C ALA A 18 0.32 -4.49 4.08
N TYR A 19 0.32 -5.25 2.98
CA TYR A 19 -0.74 -5.22 1.99
C TYR A 19 -1.43 -6.59 1.90
N ALA A 20 -2.55 -6.70 2.61
CA ALA A 20 -3.26 -7.97 2.79
C ALA A 20 -4.01 -8.45 1.54
N ARG A 21 -4.21 -7.60 0.53
CA ARG A 21 -5.15 -7.89 -0.55
C ARG A 21 -4.76 -9.15 -1.34
N GLN A 22 -5.74 -10.01 -1.56
CA GLN A 22 -5.68 -11.17 -2.43
C GLN A 22 -6.06 -10.80 -3.86
N GLY A 23 -5.21 -11.23 -4.80
CA GLY A 23 -5.43 -11.14 -6.23
C GLY A 23 -4.83 -9.88 -6.89
N ARG A 24 -4.92 -9.83 -8.23
CA ARG A 24 -4.36 -8.73 -9.04
C ARG A 24 -4.89 -7.35 -8.65
N LEU A 25 -3.99 -6.36 -8.68
CA LEU A 25 -4.32 -4.97 -8.31
C LEU A 25 -4.90 -4.18 -9.49
N LYS A 26 -5.90 -3.37 -9.19
CA LYS A 26 -6.55 -2.43 -10.12
C LYS A 26 -6.19 -0.98 -9.78
N GLY A 27 -6.48 -0.04 -10.69
CA GLY A 27 -6.13 1.40 -10.63
C GLY A 27 -5.81 1.97 -9.25
N GLY A 28 -6.83 2.21 -8.42
CA GLY A 28 -6.67 2.81 -7.08
C GLY A 28 -5.85 1.99 -6.08
N GLN A 29 -5.77 0.67 -6.25
CA GLN A 29 -4.96 -0.20 -5.39
C GLN A 29 -3.47 -0.01 -5.67
N ARG A 30 -3.08 0.19 -6.94
CA ARG A 30 -1.69 0.54 -7.29
C ARG A 30 -1.30 1.91 -6.73
N LYS A 31 -2.24 2.86 -6.69
CA LYS A 31 -2.03 4.17 -6.05
C LYS A 31 -1.71 4.02 -4.57
N LYS A 32 -2.37 3.12 -3.84
CA LYS A 32 -2.06 2.84 -2.43
C LYS A 32 -0.62 2.37 -2.26
N ILE A 33 -0.15 1.43 -3.07
CA ILE A 33 1.24 0.97 -2.99
C ILE A 33 2.24 2.08 -3.31
N ALA A 34 1.93 2.95 -4.27
CA ALA A 34 2.75 4.12 -4.53
C ALA A 34 2.84 5.08 -3.33
N GLN A 35 1.72 5.30 -2.62
CA GLN A 35 1.72 6.10 -1.39
C GLN A 35 2.56 5.46 -0.29
N ASP A 36 2.47 4.13 -0.12
CA ASP A 36 3.25 3.39 0.88
C ASP A 36 4.76 3.46 0.55
N VAL A 37 5.14 3.37 -0.74
CA VAL A 37 6.54 3.60 -1.20
C VAL A 37 7.02 5.00 -0.84
N LEU A 38 6.23 6.04 -1.12
CA LEU A 38 6.62 7.43 -0.82
C LEU A 38 6.68 7.71 0.68
N LYS A 39 5.78 7.12 1.46
CA LYS A 39 5.78 7.19 2.93
C LYS A 39 7.07 6.61 3.52
N LEU A 40 7.50 5.45 3.03
CA LEU A 40 8.75 4.80 3.46
C LEU A 40 10.00 5.54 2.96
N ALA A 41 9.95 6.14 1.77
CA ALA A 41 11.01 7.02 1.28
C ALA A 41 11.17 8.27 2.15
N LEU A 42 10.04 8.90 2.51
CA LEU A 42 10.03 10.05 3.42
C LEU A 42 10.60 9.67 4.79
N LEU A 43 10.20 8.52 5.36
CA LEU A 43 10.77 8.03 6.61
C LEU A 43 12.29 7.97 6.57
N ARG A 44 12.89 7.40 5.51
CA ARG A 44 14.36 7.30 5.39
C ARG A 44 15.05 8.64 5.21
N SER A 45 14.34 9.66 4.74
CA SER A 45 14.90 11.01 4.62
C SER A 45 15.02 11.72 5.98
N GLU A 46 14.30 11.27 7.00
CA GLU A 46 14.31 11.87 8.34
C GLU A 46 15.62 11.55 9.11
N PRO A 47 16.11 12.49 9.93
CA PRO A 47 17.24 12.25 10.83
C PRO A 47 16.99 11.04 11.75
N GLY A 48 17.97 10.15 11.86
CA GLY A 48 17.88 8.94 12.69
C GLY A 48 17.21 7.72 12.02
N TYR A 49 16.73 7.86 10.78
CA TYR A 49 16.06 6.77 10.05
C TYR A 49 16.73 6.40 8.72
N ARG A 50 17.89 6.99 8.40
CA ARG A 50 18.61 6.77 7.12
C ARG A 50 18.98 5.29 6.88
N ASP A 51 19.33 4.59 7.95
CA ASP A 51 19.78 3.19 7.94
C ASP A 51 18.63 2.19 8.09
N VAL A 52 17.38 2.66 8.16
CA VAL A 52 16.21 1.78 8.17
C VAL A 52 16.05 1.12 6.80
N ARG A 53 15.70 -0.16 6.83
CA ARG A 53 15.32 -0.98 5.68
C ARG A 53 13.80 -0.97 5.53
N PRO A 54 13.26 -0.28 4.50
CA PRO A 54 11.83 -0.20 4.28
C PRO A 54 11.34 -1.39 3.47
N ILE A 55 10.25 -1.99 3.93
CA ILE A 55 9.67 -3.19 3.35
C ILE A 55 8.17 -2.98 3.14
N ILE A 56 7.66 -3.40 1.98
CA ILE A 56 6.24 -3.67 1.78
C ILE A 56 6.07 -5.18 1.64
N VAL A 57 5.27 -5.77 2.53
CA VAL A 57 4.92 -7.19 2.47
C VAL A 57 3.53 -7.37 1.85
N PHE A 58 3.41 -8.30 0.91
CA PHE A 58 2.16 -8.66 0.25
C PHE A 58 1.71 -10.04 0.74
N ALA A 59 0.41 -10.18 1.01
CA ALA A 59 -0.18 -11.48 1.33
C ALA A 59 -0.55 -12.30 0.08
N SER A 60 -0.18 -11.83 -1.12
CA SER A 60 -0.55 -12.45 -2.40
C SER A 60 0.49 -12.17 -3.47
N GLU A 61 0.96 -13.22 -4.13
CA GLU A 61 1.88 -13.10 -5.26
C GLU A 61 1.26 -12.30 -6.41
N GLU A 62 -0.03 -12.51 -6.72
CA GLU A 62 -0.70 -11.74 -7.76
C GLU A 62 -0.74 -10.23 -7.45
N ALA A 63 -0.90 -9.88 -6.17
CA ALA A 63 -0.87 -8.49 -5.74
C ALA A 63 0.52 -7.88 -5.91
N ARG A 64 1.57 -8.60 -5.48
CA ARG A 64 2.96 -8.18 -5.70
C ARG A 64 3.24 -8.05 -7.21
N SER A 65 3.00 -9.09 -7.99
CA SER A 65 3.28 -9.11 -9.43
C SER A 65 2.53 -8.04 -10.22
N SER A 66 1.49 -7.42 -9.64
CA SER A 66 0.81 -6.25 -10.22
C SER A 66 1.59 -4.94 -10.10
N ILE A 67 2.69 -4.89 -9.34
CA ILE A 67 3.55 -3.72 -9.19
C ILE A 67 4.55 -3.66 -10.33
N THR A 68 4.26 -2.80 -11.29
CA THR A 68 5.04 -2.61 -12.52
C THR A 68 5.24 -1.13 -12.84
N GLY A 69 6.00 -0.85 -13.90
CA GLY A 69 6.23 0.52 -14.37
C GLY A 69 6.90 1.41 -13.33
N TRP A 70 6.46 2.67 -13.26
CA TRP A 70 7.10 3.68 -12.42
C TRP A 70 7.07 3.35 -10.93
N VAL A 71 6.03 2.67 -10.42
CA VAL A 71 5.94 2.32 -8.98
C VAL A 71 7.02 1.30 -8.61
N LYS A 72 7.24 0.29 -9.47
CA LYS A 72 8.33 -0.68 -9.30
C LYS A 72 9.68 0.02 -9.35
N HIS A 73 9.85 0.96 -10.28
CA HIS A 73 11.08 1.73 -10.41
C HIS A 73 11.32 2.62 -9.18
N ALA A 74 10.31 3.34 -8.70
CA ALA A 74 10.39 4.17 -7.50
C ALA A 74 10.76 3.36 -6.26
N ALA A 75 10.13 2.19 -6.07
CA ALA A 75 10.49 1.28 -4.98
C ALA A 75 11.98 0.90 -5.06
N SER A 76 12.49 0.58 -6.25
CA SER A 76 13.91 0.30 -6.46
C SER A 76 14.81 1.51 -6.14
N VAL A 77 14.47 2.71 -6.62
CA VAL A 77 15.27 3.93 -6.43
C VAL A 77 15.33 4.32 -4.95
N PHE A 78 14.22 4.18 -4.22
CA PHE A 78 14.14 4.52 -2.80
C PHE A 78 14.61 3.37 -1.88
N GLY A 79 14.98 2.22 -2.44
CA GLY A 79 15.41 1.04 -1.69
C GLY A 79 14.28 0.40 -0.87
N VAL A 80 13.03 0.52 -1.32
CA VAL A 80 11.87 -0.15 -0.73
C VAL A 80 11.79 -1.58 -1.25
N GLU A 81 12.00 -2.53 -0.34
CA GLU A 81 11.91 -3.96 -0.63
C GLU A 81 10.43 -4.37 -0.75
N LEU A 82 10.12 -5.25 -1.71
CA LEU A 82 8.76 -5.74 -1.94
C LEU A 82 8.77 -7.26 -1.83
N HIS A 83 8.18 -7.80 -0.75
CA HIS A 83 8.22 -9.23 -0.42
C HIS A 83 6.82 -9.83 -0.41
N VAL A 84 6.72 -11.13 -0.66
CA VAL A 84 5.48 -11.90 -0.45
C VAL A 84 5.67 -12.77 0.77
N VAL A 85 4.67 -12.78 1.65
CA VAL A 85 4.66 -13.64 2.83
C VAL A 85 3.54 -14.67 2.70
N ASP A 86 3.88 -15.91 3.03
CA ASP A 86 2.87 -16.95 3.18
C ASP A 86 2.03 -16.65 4.42
N ILE A 87 0.72 -16.76 4.25
CA ILE A 87 -0.24 -16.58 5.33
C ILE A 87 -1.04 -17.87 5.51
N ASP A 88 -1.46 -18.10 6.75
CA ASP A 88 -2.34 -19.21 7.08
C ASP A 88 -3.58 -19.26 6.15
N PRO A 89 -3.98 -20.43 5.64
CA PRO A 89 -5.15 -20.55 4.78
C PRO A 89 -6.44 -20.01 5.39
N GLY A 90 -6.64 -20.15 6.71
CA GLY A 90 -7.76 -19.57 7.44
C GLY A 90 -7.74 -18.05 7.41
N LEU A 91 -6.58 -17.43 7.66
CA LEU A 91 -6.39 -15.99 7.52
C LEU A 91 -6.66 -15.52 6.08
N ARG A 92 -6.16 -16.25 5.08
CA ARG A 92 -6.42 -15.94 3.67
C ARG A 92 -7.92 -15.96 3.35
N ASN A 93 -8.64 -16.94 3.86
CA ASN A 93 -10.09 -17.05 3.68
C ASN A 93 -10.84 -15.89 4.36
N ALA A 94 -10.42 -15.49 5.56
CA ALA A 94 -10.98 -14.32 6.26
C ALA A 94 -10.77 -13.01 5.47
N ILE A 95 -9.58 -12.83 4.87
CA ILE A 95 -9.29 -11.69 4.00
C ILE A 95 -10.20 -11.71 2.77
N LEU A 96 -10.32 -12.85 2.09
CA LEU A 96 -11.19 -12.99 0.91
C LEU A 96 -12.66 -12.68 1.24
N ALA A 97 -13.16 -13.20 2.37
CA ALA A 97 -14.51 -12.92 2.84
C ALA A 97 -14.73 -11.41 3.09
N THR A 98 -13.72 -10.73 3.66
CA THR A 98 -13.76 -9.28 3.90
C THR A 98 -13.72 -8.49 2.59
N GLN A 99 -12.85 -8.84 1.65
CA GLN A 99 -12.78 -8.19 0.33
C GLN A 99 -14.08 -8.26 -0.45
N ARG A 100 -14.81 -9.38 -0.37
CA ARG A 100 -16.11 -9.54 -1.03
C ARG A 100 -17.16 -8.57 -0.49
N ARG A 101 -17.12 -8.31 0.83
CA ARG A 101 -18.01 -7.35 1.50
C ARG A 101 -17.66 -5.90 1.16
N GLN A 102 -16.37 -5.59 0.96
CA GLN A 102 -15.87 -4.24 0.69
C GLN A 102 -15.88 -3.86 -0.80
N ARG A 103 -16.83 -4.37 -1.59
CA ARG A 103 -16.94 -3.98 -2.99
C ARG A 103 -17.42 -2.53 -3.08
N MET A 104 -16.52 -1.60 -3.41
CA MET A 104 -16.93 -0.23 -3.69
C MET A 104 -17.88 -0.22 -4.88
N VAL A 105 -19.08 0.30 -4.65
CA VAL A 105 -20.01 0.76 -5.68
C VAL A 105 -19.67 2.23 -5.95
N ASN A 106 -19.58 2.62 -7.22
CA ASN A 106 -19.46 4.03 -7.54
C ASN A 106 -20.73 4.72 -7.04
N ALA A 107 -20.58 5.83 -6.31
CA ALA A 107 -21.70 6.74 -6.09
C ALA A 107 -22.15 7.28 -7.46
N ASP A 108 -23.45 7.43 -7.63
CA ASP A 108 -24.01 7.92 -8.89
C ASP A 108 -23.48 9.33 -9.18
N LEU A 109 -22.93 9.53 -10.38
CA LEU A 109 -22.28 10.78 -10.79
C LEU A 109 -23.27 11.96 -10.79
N ALA A 110 -24.57 11.70 -10.91
CA ALA A 110 -25.61 12.71 -10.83
C ALA A 110 -25.72 13.35 -9.43
N ALA A 111 -25.34 12.64 -8.36
CA ALA A 111 -25.43 13.14 -6.98
C ALA A 111 -24.21 13.98 -6.54
N VAL A 112 -23.14 14.03 -7.34
CA VAL A 112 -21.89 14.75 -7.04
C VAL A 112 -21.68 15.97 -7.94
N ALA A 113 -22.56 16.20 -8.92
CA ALA A 113 -22.46 17.33 -9.84
C ALA A 113 -23.02 18.66 -9.25
N ASP A 114 -23.67 18.63 -8.08
CA ASP A 114 -24.19 19.84 -7.42
C ASP A 114 -23.09 20.66 -6.69
N ASP A 115 -21.90 20.09 -6.48
CA ASP A 115 -20.77 20.81 -5.87
C ASP A 115 -19.74 21.18 -6.94
N LEU A 116 -19.98 22.33 -7.61
CA LEU A 116 -19.00 23.34 -8.07
C LEU A 116 -19.57 24.14 -9.26
N THR A 117 -20.53 25.03 -8.98
CA THR A 117 -20.67 26.28 -9.75
C THR A 117 -20.12 27.40 -8.89
N ILE A 118 -18.92 27.88 -9.22
CA ILE A 118 -18.47 29.20 -8.80
C ILE A 118 -18.95 30.13 -9.92
N ASP A 119 -19.99 30.90 -9.64
CA ASP A 119 -20.41 32.01 -10.50
C ASP A 119 -19.30 33.09 -10.46
N GLU A 120 -18.90 33.58 -11.63
CA GLU A 120 -17.96 34.72 -11.79
C GLU A 120 -18.60 36.06 -11.38
#